data_AF-A0A432JTV8-F1
#
_entry.id   AF-A0A432JTV8-F1
#
_cell.length_a   1.000
_cell.length_b   1.000
_cell.length_c   1.000
_cell.angle_alpha   90.00
_cell.angle_beta   90.00
_cell.angle_gamma   90.00
#
_symmetry.space_group_name_H-M   'P 1'
#
loop_
_entity.id
_entity.type
_entity.pdbx_description
1 polymer ?
#
loop_
_entity_poly.entity_id
_entity_poly.type
_entity_poly.pdbx_seq_one_letter_code
_entity_poly.pdbx_strand_id
1 'polypeptide(L)'
;MRPMDIDEAPQDPFEPVAIVGMAALLPDADDVATFWSNVLEARVSFRDIPADRWETDDFWVEGGPGAVEENKTYSKIGAFVEGFEFDWRRWKQPPGTLAQIDECQLWAVSVAADSLADAGYGDDEGDKQLPNARTGVVFANALGGENRNLSNLRVWADQITRKAVEAGMPEAGSESFKQAIAEGTPKIDEDTMPGELANVVAGRVANLLDLQGPNYSTDAAC
;
A
#
# COMPACT_ATOMS: atom_id res chain seq x y z
N MET A 1 -24.81 42.12 -21.09
CA MET A 1 -23.79 41.08 -20.84
C MET A 1 -24.05 40.00 -21.88
N ARG A 2 -23.16 39.80 -22.86
CA ARG A 2 -23.33 38.72 -23.86
C ARG A 2 -22.99 37.39 -23.18
N PRO A 3 -23.76 36.32 -23.39
CA PRO A 3 -23.37 34.99 -22.91
C PRO A 3 -22.03 34.63 -23.54
N MET A 4 -21.13 34.09 -22.74
CA MET A 4 -19.87 33.54 -23.21
C MET A 4 -20.20 32.14 -23.71
N ASP A 5 -20.39 32.01 -25.03
CA ASP A 5 -20.52 30.69 -25.66
C ASP A 5 -19.19 29.97 -25.46
N ILE A 6 -19.20 28.99 -24.55
CA ILE A 6 -18.07 28.10 -24.36
C ILE A 6 -18.12 27.15 -25.55
N ASP A 7 -17.16 27.28 -26.44
CA ASP A 7 -16.97 26.39 -27.60
C ASP A 7 -16.51 25.02 -27.07
N GLU A 8 -17.44 24.24 -26.52
CA GLU A 8 -17.19 22.88 -26.09
C GLU A 8 -16.98 22.04 -27.35
N ALA A 9 -15.77 21.50 -27.51
CA ALA A 9 -15.49 20.53 -28.53
C ALA A 9 -16.52 19.39 -28.44
N PRO A 10 -17.08 18.92 -29.57
CA PRO A 10 -18.07 17.85 -29.55
C PRO A 10 -17.48 16.66 -28.78
N GLN A 11 -18.19 16.20 -27.75
CA GLN A 11 -17.79 14.98 -27.04
C GLN A 11 -17.67 13.85 -28.07
N ASP A 12 -16.52 13.19 -28.09
CA ASP A 12 -16.34 11.98 -28.90
C ASP A 12 -17.45 10.98 -28.55
N PRO A 13 -17.90 10.17 -29.53
CA PRO A 13 -18.92 9.17 -29.27
C PRO A 13 -18.47 8.24 -28.13
N PHE A 14 -19.39 7.99 -27.19
CA PHE A 14 -19.12 7.12 -26.05
C PHE A 14 -18.64 5.74 -26.50
N GLU A 15 -17.41 5.40 -26.14
CA GLU A 15 -16.82 4.08 -26.35
C GLU A 15 -16.80 3.32 -25.01
N PRO A 16 -17.55 2.21 -24.88
CA PRO A 16 -17.53 1.40 -23.67
C PRO A 16 -16.13 0.81 -23.40
N VAL A 17 -15.72 0.77 -22.13
CA VAL A 17 -14.48 0.13 -21.70
C VAL A 17 -14.76 -1.31 -21.25
N ALA A 18 -14.05 -2.28 -21.83
CA ALA A 18 -14.12 -3.67 -21.43
C ALA A 18 -13.07 -3.99 -20.35
N ILE A 19 -13.50 -4.65 -19.27
CA ILE A 19 -12.59 -5.28 -18.30
C ILE A 19 -12.26 -6.67 -18.85
N VAL A 20 -11.00 -6.86 -19.23
CA VAL A 20 -10.54 -8.09 -19.91
C VAL A 20 -9.67 -9.00 -19.05
N GLY A 21 -9.27 -8.54 -17.87
CA GLY A 21 -8.58 -9.35 -16.86
C GLY A 21 -8.70 -8.71 -15.48
N MET A 22 -8.61 -9.54 -14.44
CA MET A 22 -8.73 -9.14 -13.05
C MET A 22 -7.90 -10.03 -12.13
N ALA A 23 -7.43 -9.44 -11.04
CA ALA A 23 -6.77 -10.14 -9.94
C ALA A 23 -7.19 -9.49 -8.62
N ALA A 24 -7.07 -10.22 -7.52
CA ALA A 24 -7.43 -9.74 -6.21
C ALA A 24 -6.44 -10.27 -5.17
N LEU A 25 -6.02 -9.40 -4.25
CA LEU A 25 -5.31 -9.76 -3.03
C LEU A 25 -6.05 -9.08 -1.87
N LEU A 26 -6.77 -9.88 -1.09
CA LEU A 26 -7.73 -9.44 -0.09
C LEU A 26 -7.63 -10.32 1.17
N PRO A 27 -8.17 -9.86 2.31
CA PRO A 27 -8.23 -10.68 3.51
C PRO A 27 -8.96 -12.00 3.26
N ASP A 28 -8.27 -13.12 3.55
CA ASP A 28 -8.73 -14.49 3.31
C ASP A 28 -8.98 -14.84 1.83
N ALA A 29 -8.46 -14.07 0.87
CA ALA A 29 -8.54 -14.35 -0.57
C ALA A 29 -7.30 -13.84 -1.32
N ASP A 30 -6.48 -14.77 -1.79
CA ASP A 30 -5.30 -14.54 -2.62
C ASP A 30 -5.62 -14.47 -4.14
N ASP A 31 -6.87 -14.74 -4.52
CA ASP A 31 -7.35 -14.62 -5.89
C ASP A 31 -8.84 -14.24 -5.98
N VAL A 32 -9.30 -13.97 -7.21
CA VAL A 32 -10.69 -13.57 -7.51
C VAL A 32 -11.67 -14.72 -7.25
N ALA A 33 -11.28 -15.97 -7.47
CA ALA A 33 -12.16 -17.13 -7.31
C ALA A 33 -12.47 -17.39 -5.82
N THR A 34 -11.45 -17.27 -4.98
CA THR A 34 -11.52 -17.38 -3.53
C THR A 34 -12.31 -16.20 -2.96
N PHE A 35 -12.05 -14.97 -3.44
CA PHE A 35 -12.87 -13.82 -3.05
C PHE A 35 -14.35 -14.03 -3.39
N TRP A 36 -14.65 -14.51 -4.60
CA TRP A 36 -16.01 -14.78 -5.02
C TRP A 36 -16.69 -15.86 -4.17
N SER A 37 -15.97 -16.93 -3.84
CA SER A 37 -16.45 -17.99 -2.95
C SER A 37 -16.75 -17.44 -1.56
N ASN A 38 -15.86 -16.62 -1.00
CA ASN A 38 -16.06 -15.94 0.28
C ASN A 38 -17.33 -15.07 0.30
N VAL A 39 -17.61 -14.35 -0.79
CA VAL A 39 -18.83 -13.54 -0.94
C VAL A 39 -20.08 -14.43 -0.94
N LEU A 40 -20.08 -15.51 -1.70
CA LEU A 40 -21.21 -16.45 -1.77
C LEU A 40 -21.48 -17.15 -0.43
N GLU A 41 -20.42 -17.41 0.34
CA GLU A 41 -20.49 -18.03 1.66
C GLU A 41 -20.77 -17.02 2.80
N ALA A 42 -20.88 -15.72 2.48
CA ALA A 42 -20.99 -14.65 3.46
C ALA A 42 -19.89 -14.71 4.54
N ARG A 43 -18.67 -15.03 4.13
CA ARG A 43 -17.51 -15.15 5.02
C ARG A 43 -17.19 -13.80 5.66
N VAL A 44 -16.90 -13.82 6.96
CA VAL A 44 -16.43 -12.65 7.72
C VAL A 44 -14.92 -12.76 7.90
N SER A 45 -14.15 -11.94 7.18
CA SER A 45 -12.68 -11.91 7.27
C SER A 45 -12.15 -10.98 8.37
N PHE A 46 -13.04 -10.35 9.15
CA PHE A 46 -12.63 -9.52 10.29
C PHE A 46 -12.17 -10.39 11.46
N ARG A 47 -11.05 -10.01 12.07
CA ARG A 47 -10.43 -10.66 13.23
C ARG A 47 -9.88 -9.61 14.19
N ASP A 48 -9.54 -10.02 15.40
CA ASP A 48 -8.75 -9.18 16.30
C ASP A 48 -7.40 -8.83 15.65
N ILE A 49 -6.87 -7.66 15.97
CA ILE A 49 -5.59 -7.17 15.41
C ILE A 49 -4.47 -8.15 15.78
N PRO A 50 -3.70 -8.66 14.79
CA PRO A 50 -2.55 -9.52 15.03
C PRO A 50 -1.45 -8.81 15.85
N ALA A 51 -0.78 -9.55 16.73
CA ALA A 51 0.27 -9.01 17.61
C ALA A 51 1.52 -8.52 16.86
N ASP A 52 1.72 -8.96 15.62
CA ASP A 52 2.78 -8.52 14.72
C ASP A 52 2.43 -7.24 13.92
N ARG A 53 1.19 -6.73 14.03
CA ARG A 53 0.80 -5.44 13.44
C ARG A 53 1.07 -4.28 14.39
N TRP A 54 0.49 -4.32 15.58
CA TRP A 54 0.82 -3.40 16.68
C TRP A 54 0.34 -3.96 18.02
N GLU A 55 0.88 -3.43 19.12
CA GLU A 55 0.41 -3.75 20.46
C GLU A 55 -0.96 -3.11 20.68
N THR A 56 -1.99 -3.93 20.83
CA THR A 56 -3.38 -3.45 20.92
C THR A 56 -3.59 -2.66 22.22
N ASP A 57 -2.91 -3.06 23.30
CA ASP A 57 -3.04 -2.40 24.61
C ASP A 57 -2.48 -0.96 24.61
N ASP A 58 -1.62 -0.61 23.66
CA ASP A 58 -1.10 0.75 23.51
C ASP A 58 -2.17 1.74 22.99
N PHE A 59 -3.19 1.25 22.28
CA PHE A 59 -4.16 2.10 21.56
C PHE A 59 -5.60 1.86 21.95
N TRP A 60 -5.98 0.63 22.31
CA TRP A 60 -7.36 0.25 22.53
C TRP A 60 -7.83 0.58 23.95
N VAL A 61 -9.05 1.11 24.06
CA VAL A 61 -9.76 1.30 25.32
C VAL A 61 -11.22 0.90 25.17
N GLU A 62 -11.84 0.47 26.28
CA GLU A 62 -13.28 0.21 26.30
C GLU A 62 -14.05 1.53 26.09
N GLY A 63 -15.00 1.53 25.15
CA GLY A 63 -15.76 2.72 24.80
C GLY A 63 -16.57 2.56 23.51
N GLY A 64 -16.98 3.67 22.93
CA GLY A 64 -17.73 3.71 21.67
C GLY A 64 -17.40 4.96 20.85
N PRO A 65 -18.07 5.18 19.71
CA PRO A 65 -17.85 6.35 18.87
C PRO A 65 -17.96 7.67 19.65
N GLY A 66 -16.87 8.46 19.69
CA GLY A 66 -16.80 9.72 20.43
C GLY A 66 -16.70 9.58 21.96
N ALA A 67 -16.61 8.36 22.48
CA ALA A 67 -16.54 8.04 23.91
C ALA A 67 -15.23 7.31 24.25
N VAL A 68 -14.11 7.80 23.71
CA VAL A 68 -12.75 7.38 24.05
C VAL A 68 -11.89 8.61 24.29
N GLU A 69 -10.84 8.45 25.09
CA GLU A 69 -9.84 9.49 25.33
C GLU A 69 -9.01 9.78 24.07
N GLU A 70 -8.36 10.95 24.04
CA GLU A 70 -7.54 11.40 22.91
C GLU A 70 -6.42 10.39 22.62
N ASN A 71 -6.12 10.17 21.34
CA ASN A 71 -5.11 9.20 20.85
C ASN A 71 -5.41 7.72 21.15
N LYS A 72 -6.66 7.37 21.54
CA LYS A 72 -7.11 5.99 21.69
C LYS A 72 -8.19 5.60 20.68
N THR A 73 -8.37 4.30 20.49
CA THR A 73 -9.41 3.70 19.64
C THR A 73 -10.31 2.78 20.47
N TYR A 74 -11.59 2.68 20.10
CA TYR A 74 -12.51 1.67 20.64
C TYR A 74 -12.57 0.40 19.76
N SER A 75 -11.95 0.42 18.57
CA SER A 75 -11.88 -0.74 17.69
C SER A 75 -10.57 -1.50 17.88
N LYS A 76 -10.68 -2.82 17.96
CA LYS A 76 -9.54 -3.76 17.99
C LYS A 76 -9.61 -4.83 16.90
N ILE A 77 -10.46 -4.61 15.90
CA ILE A 77 -10.68 -5.55 14.80
C ILE A 77 -10.31 -4.94 13.46
N GLY A 78 -9.86 -5.79 12.55
CA GLY A 78 -9.52 -5.45 11.17
C GLY A 78 -9.57 -6.68 10.27
N ALA A 79 -9.37 -6.49 8.98
CA ALA A 79 -9.22 -7.57 8.02
C ALA A 79 -7.86 -7.39 7.33
N PHE A 80 -7.04 -8.44 7.34
CA PHE A 80 -5.62 -8.34 7.01
C PHE A 80 -5.28 -9.31 5.88
N VAL A 81 -4.49 -8.82 4.92
CA VAL A 81 -3.74 -9.70 4.00
C VAL A 81 -2.62 -10.35 4.81
N GLU A 82 -2.49 -11.67 4.68
CA GLU A 82 -1.54 -12.49 5.43
C GLU A 82 -0.80 -13.43 4.47
N GLY A 83 0.44 -13.76 4.80
CA GLY A 83 1.22 -14.76 4.04
C GLY A 83 1.66 -14.32 2.63
N PHE A 84 1.54 -13.04 2.29
CA PHE A 84 2.03 -12.53 1.01
C PHE A 84 3.56 -12.61 0.95
N GLU A 85 4.09 -13.27 -0.09
CA GLU A 85 5.52 -13.31 -0.39
C GLU A 85 5.79 -12.67 -1.75
N PHE A 86 6.63 -11.64 -1.78
CA PHE A 86 7.01 -11.00 -3.04
C PHE A 86 8.07 -11.82 -3.77
N ASP A 87 7.81 -12.18 -5.03
CA ASP A 87 8.78 -12.87 -5.88
C ASP A 87 9.87 -11.90 -6.39
N TRP A 88 10.75 -11.51 -5.47
CA TRP A 88 11.86 -10.62 -5.76
C TRP A 88 12.82 -11.16 -6.83
N ARG A 89 12.83 -12.49 -7.08
CA ARG A 89 13.65 -13.10 -8.13
C ARG A 89 13.07 -12.84 -9.50
N ARG A 90 11.75 -13.05 -9.69
CA ARG A 90 11.03 -12.69 -10.92
C ARG A 90 11.25 -11.22 -11.26
N TRP A 91 11.13 -10.34 -10.27
CA TRP A 91 11.24 -8.89 -10.45
C TRP A 91 12.66 -8.33 -10.38
N LYS A 92 13.67 -9.20 -10.23
CA LYS A 92 15.10 -8.84 -10.12
C LYS A 92 15.36 -7.75 -9.07
N GLN A 93 14.57 -7.74 -8.00
CA GLN A 93 14.73 -6.81 -6.90
C GLN A 93 15.79 -7.34 -5.93
N PRO A 94 16.79 -6.52 -5.54
CA PRO A 94 17.74 -6.92 -4.51
C PRO A 94 17.00 -7.20 -3.19
N PRO A 95 17.23 -8.34 -2.53
CA PRO A 95 16.52 -8.68 -1.28
C PRO A 95 16.81 -7.68 -0.15
N GLY A 96 17.95 -6.98 -0.21
CA GLY A 96 18.35 -5.98 0.79
C GLY A 96 17.54 -4.68 0.76
N THR A 97 16.81 -4.40 -0.30
CA THR A 97 16.01 -3.16 -0.45
C THR A 97 14.51 -3.38 -0.19
N LEU A 98 14.07 -4.63 -0.04
CA LEU A 98 12.65 -4.95 0.11
C LEU A 98 12.05 -4.33 1.37
N ALA A 99 12.81 -4.25 2.46
CA ALA A 99 12.35 -3.64 3.71
C ALA A 99 12.11 -2.12 3.61
N GLN A 100 12.64 -1.47 2.56
CA GLN A 100 12.42 -0.04 2.29
C GLN A 100 11.17 0.16 1.43
N ILE A 101 10.74 -0.84 0.68
CA ILE A 101 9.61 -0.76 -0.23
C ILE A 101 8.33 -1.09 0.53
N ASP A 102 7.36 -0.18 0.51
CA ASP A 102 6.07 -0.41 1.13
C ASP A 102 5.34 -1.62 0.53
N GLU A 103 4.68 -2.41 1.38
CA GLU A 103 3.95 -3.61 0.97
C GLU A 103 2.91 -3.31 -0.12
N CYS A 104 2.26 -2.15 -0.08
CA CYS A 104 1.30 -1.74 -1.11
C CYS A 104 1.94 -1.66 -2.50
N GLN A 105 3.20 -1.22 -2.59
CA GLN A 105 3.93 -1.19 -3.86
C GLN A 105 4.25 -2.61 -4.36
N LEU A 106 4.54 -3.55 -3.45
CA LEU A 106 4.82 -4.95 -3.80
C LEU A 106 3.56 -5.72 -4.20
N TRP A 107 2.45 -5.48 -3.50
CA TRP A 107 1.12 -5.99 -3.84
C TRP A 107 0.69 -5.50 -5.21
N ALA A 108 0.83 -4.19 -5.47
CA ALA A 108 0.42 -3.60 -6.74
C ALA A 108 1.13 -4.25 -7.94
N VAL A 109 2.42 -4.54 -7.82
CA VAL A 109 3.19 -5.22 -8.88
C VAL A 109 2.66 -6.64 -9.12
N SER A 110 2.42 -7.39 -8.04
CA SER A 110 1.98 -8.79 -8.14
C SER A 110 0.56 -8.87 -8.71
N VAL A 111 -0.39 -8.10 -8.16
CA VAL A 111 -1.77 -8.05 -8.63
C VAL A 111 -1.88 -7.52 -10.06
N ALA A 112 -1.07 -6.53 -10.45
CA ALA A 112 -1.05 -6.06 -11.84
C ALA A 112 -0.58 -7.15 -12.80
N ALA A 113 0.48 -7.88 -12.45
CA ALA A 113 0.98 -9.00 -13.25
C ALA A 113 -0.08 -10.11 -13.40
N ASP A 114 -0.75 -10.47 -12.31
CA ASP A 114 -1.80 -11.50 -12.32
C ASP A 114 -3.02 -11.06 -13.15
N SER A 115 -3.37 -9.77 -13.10
CA SER A 115 -4.46 -9.22 -13.90
C SER A 115 -4.16 -9.23 -15.42
N LEU A 116 -2.88 -9.03 -15.78
CA LEU A 116 -2.42 -9.15 -17.16
C LEU A 116 -2.41 -10.61 -17.62
N ALA A 117 -1.99 -11.53 -16.74
CA ALA A 117 -2.03 -12.96 -17.02
C ALA A 117 -3.46 -13.46 -17.25
N ASP A 118 -4.43 -13.04 -16.42
CA ASP A 118 -5.85 -13.35 -16.58
C ASP A 118 -6.41 -12.83 -17.93
N ALA A 119 -5.93 -11.67 -18.39
CA ALA A 119 -6.26 -11.12 -19.71
C ALA A 119 -5.56 -11.84 -20.90
N GLY A 120 -4.64 -12.77 -20.62
CA GLY A 120 -3.88 -13.54 -21.60
C GLY A 120 -2.56 -12.89 -22.06
N TYR A 121 -1.99 -11.98 -21.25
CA TYR A 121 -0.74 -11.24 -21.51
C TYR A 121 0.43 -11.65 -20.58
N GLY A 122 0.46 -12.89 -20.09
CA GLY A 122 1.47 -13.38 -19.13
C GLY A 122 2.87 -13.65 -19.72
N ASP A 123 3.86 -13.81 -18.82
CA ASP A 123 5.29 -13.97 -19.15
C ASP A 123 5.62 -15.30 -19.86
N ASP A 124 4.87 -16.36 -19.55
CA ASP A 124 5.02 -17.70 -20.13
C ASP A 124 3.64 -18.15 -20.65
N GLU A 125 3.55 -18.44 -21.95
CA GLU A 125 2.36 -19.01 -22.63
C GLU A 125 1.16 -18.07 -22.91
N GLY A 126 1.32 -16.74 -22.84
CA GLY A 126 0.31 -15.83 -23.37
C GLY A 126 0.22 -15.86 -24.91
N ASP A 127 -0.97 -16.13 -25.47
CA ASP A 127 -1.22 -16.05 -26.93
C ASP A 127 -1.06 -14.62 -27.48
N LYS A 128 -1.07 -13.61 -26.59
CA LYS A 128 -1.12 -12.19 -26.97
C LYS A 128 0.09 -11.44 -26.44
N GLN A 129 0.69 -10.65 -27.32
CA GLN A 129 1.68 -9.66 -26.94
C GLN A 129 0.98 -8.39 -26.44
N LEU A 130 1.37 -7.92 -25.25
CA LEU A 130 0.88 -6.65 -24.70
C LEU A 130 1.48 -5.46 -25.49
N PRO A 131 0.69 -4.46 -25.90
CA PRO A 131 1.21 -3.27 -26.54
C PRO A 131 1.80 -2.32 -25.48
N ASN A 132 3.00 -2.63 -24.99
CA ASN A 132 3.70 -1.89 -23.91
C ASN A 132 3.72 -0.37 -24.13
N ALA A 133 4.04 0.07 -25.35
CA ALA A 133 4.08 1.48 -25.78
C ALA A 133 2.74 2.24 -25.64
N ARG A 134 1.62 1.52 -25.51
CA ARG A 134 0.26 2.08 -25.40
C ARG A 134 -0.46 1.69 -24.12
N THR A 135 0.24 1.03 -23.19
CA THR A 135 -0.35 0.56 -21.94
C THR A 135 0.08 1.49 -20.82
N GLY A 136 -0.89 2.16 -20.19
CA GLY A 136 -0.67 3.01 -19.03
C GLY A 136 -1.10 2.33 -17.73
N VAL A 137 -0.71 2.92 -16.60
CA VAL A 137 -1.05 2.44 -15.26
C VAL A 137 -1.76 3.54 -14.50
N VAL A 138 -2.95 3.26 -13.97
CA VAL A 138 -3.63 4.16 -13.03
C VAL A 138 -3.80 3.39 -11.73
N PHE A 139 -3.29 3.92 -10.62
CA PHE A 139 -3.37 3.28 -9.32
C PHE A 139 -4.07 4.18 -8.31
N ALA A 140 -5.18 3.72 -7.75
CA ALA A 140 -5.86 4.42 -6.66
C ALA A 140 -5.22 4.03 -5.33
N ASN A 141 -4.71 5.01 -4.59
CA ASN A 141 -4.07 4.77 -3.30
C ASN A 141 -4.32 5.96 -2.36
N ALA A 142 -4.86 5.66 -1.18
CA ALA A 142 -5.02 6.64 -0.12
C ALA A 142 -3.80 6.60 0.80
N LEU A 143 -3.12 7.74 0.95
CA LEU A 143 -1.90 7.89 1.76
C LEU A 143 -0.67 7.09 1.25
N GLY A 144 0.45 7.20 1.97
CA GLY A 144 1.78 6.69 1.58
C GLY A 144 2.19 5.37 2.22
N GLY A 145 1.26 4.43 2.39
CA GLY A 145 1.55 3.12 2.98
C GLY A 145 2.01 3.16 4.45
N GLU A 146 2.33 2.00 5.01
CA GLU A 146 2.73 1.82 6.42
C GLU A 146 4.19 2.23 6.66
N ASN A 147 5.09 2.01 5.70
CA ASN A 147 6.52 2.29 5.84
C ASN A 147 6.77 3.76 6.17
N ARG A 148 5.98 4.68 5.60
CA ARG A 148 6.08 6.12 5.88
C ARG A 148 5.89 6.45 7.35
N ASN A 149 5.01 5.72 8.04
CA ASN A 149 4.77 5.92 9.47
C ASN A 149 5.93 5.34 10.29
N LEU A 150 6.40 4.15 9.91
CA LEU A 150 7.46 3.43 10.61
C LEU A 150 8.83 4.13 10.49
N SER A 151 9.22 4.58 9.29
CA SER A 151 10.49 5.27 9.08
C SER A 151 10.55 6.61 9.80
N ASN A 152 9.42 7.31 9.92
CA ASN A 152 9.34 8.55 10.67
C ASN A 152 9.68 8.36 12.16
N LEU A 153 9.39 7.20 12.76
CA LEU A 153 9.83 6.91 14.13
C LEU A 153 11.35 7.01 14.25
N ARG A 154 12.08 6.49 13.27
CA ARG A 154 13.55 6.54 13.22
C ARG A 154 14.06 7.95 12.93
N VAL A 155 13.42 8.70 12.03
CA VAL A 155 13.77 10.11 11.73
C VAL A 155 13.63 11.00 12.97
N TRP A 156 12.58 10.79 13.77
CA TRP A 156 12.30 11.60 14.96
C TRP A 156 12.92 11.03 16.25
N ALA A 157 13.59 9.88 16.21
CA ALA A 157 14.04 9.16 17.39
C ALA A 157 14.96 10.02 18.30
N ASP A 158 15.90 10.77 17.73
CA ASP A 158 16.77 11.67 18.51
C ASP A 158 15.98 12.80 19.18
N GLN A 159 15.01 13.38 18.47
CA GLN A 159 14.17 14.43 19.02
C GLN A 159 13.27 13.91 20.15
N ILE A 160 12.65 12.74 19.96
CA ILE A 160 11.81 12.09 20.97
C ILE A 160 12.65 11.76 22.20
N THR A 161 13.84 11.18 22.01
CA THR A 161 14.78 10.83 23.09
C THR A 161 15.22 12.06 23.88
N ARG A 162 15.60 13.14 23.20
CA ARG A 162 15.96 14.41 23.86
C ARG A 162 14.81 14.95 24.71
N LYS A 163 13.59 14.97 24.17
CA LYS A 163 12.39 15.42 24.91
C LYS A 163 12.09 14.54 26.12
N ALA A 164 12.31 13.22 26.02
CA ALA A 164 12.15 12.31 27.14
C ALA A 164 13.16 12.61 28.26
N VAL A 165 14.43 12.90 27.93
CA VAL A 165 15.45 13.33 28.90
C VAL A 165 15.09 14.67 29.54
N GLU A 166 14.66 15.65 28.75
CA GLU A 166 14.17 16.95 29.25
C GLU A 166 12.97 16.81 30.21
N ALA A 167 12.14 15.78 30.00
CA ALA A 167 11.01 15.44 30.87
C ALA A 167 11.39 14.61 32.11
N GLY A 168 12.66 14.25 32.28
CA GLY A 168 13.18 13.56 33.47
C GLY A 168 13.60 12.11 33.27
N MET A 169 13.61 11.58 32.04
CA MET A 169 14.21 10.27 31.75
C MET A 169 15.73 10.33 32.06
N PRO A 170 16.29 9.35 32.78
CA PRO A 170 17.73 9.30 33.04
C PRO A 170 18.54 9.25 31.73
N GLU A 171 19.53 10.14 31.60
CA GLU A 171 20.38 10.23 30.39
C GLU A 171 21.09 8.90 30.09
N ALA A 172 21.46 8.13 31.12
CA ALA A 172 22.07 6.82 30.98
C ALA A 172 21.22 5.80 30.18
N GLY A 173 19.89 5.98 30.12
CA GLY A 173 18.97 5.11 29.37
C GLY A 173 18.57 5.65 27.98
N SER A 174 19.08 6.82 27.58
CA SER A 174 18.65 7.51 26.36
C SER A 174 18.96 6.74 25.08
N GLU A 175 20.16 6.17 24.96
CA GLU A 175 20.55 5.38 23.78
C GLU A 175 19.75 4.08 23.66
N SER A 176 19.51 3.37 24.78
CA SER A 176 18.67 2.16 24.75
C SER A 176 17.22 2.46 24.39
N PHE A 177 16.69 3.59 24.88
CA PHE A 177 15.34 4.04 24.53
C PHE A 177 15.22 4.39 23.04
N LYS A 178 16.21 5.13 22.52
CA LYS A 178 16.29 5.46 21.09
C LYS A 178 16.36 4.21 20.23
N GLN A 179 17.17 3.23 20.63
CA GLN A 179 17.29 1.97 19.91
C GLN A 179 15.96 1.20 19.89
N ALA A 180 15.24 1.16 21.02
CA ALA A 180 13.93 0.51 21.11
C ALA A 180 12.88 1.18 20.21
N ILE A 181 12.86 2.52 20.11
CA ILE A 181 11.96 3.23 19.17
C ILE A 181 12.25 2.83 17.71
N ALA A 182 13.53 2.65 17.39
CA ALA A 182 13.98 2.41 16.03
C ALA A 182 14.08 0.91 15.67
N GLU A 183 13.72 0.01 16.59
CA GLU A 183 13.68 -1.42 16.38
C GLU A 183 12.49 -1.80 15.49
N GLY A 184 12.68 -2.77 14.58
CA GLY A 184 11.63 -3.19 13.63
C GLY A 184 11.26 -2.19 12.54
N THR A 185 11.71 -0.93 12.62
CA THR A 185 11.43 0.09 11.61
C THR A 185 12.40 0.04 10.43
N PRO A 186 11.97 0.41 9.20
CA PRO A 186 12.86 0.53 8.06
C PRO A 186 14.07 1.43 8.37
N LYS A 187 15.24 1.06 7.86
CA LYS A 187 16.41 1.95 7.87
C LYS A 187 16.14 3.17 6.99
N ILE A 188 16.87 4.24 7.29
CA ILE A 188 16.88 5.45 6.46
C ILE A 188 18.10 5.40 5.54
N ASP A 189 17.85 5.33 4.24
CA ASP A 189 18.82 5.25 3.16
C ASP A 189 18.24 5.84 1.87
N GLU A 190 18.94 5.70 0.74
CA GLU A 190 18.53 6.19 -0.57
C GLU A 190 17.23 5.56 -1.11
N ASP A 191 16.86 4.37 -0.64
CA ASP A 191 15.70 3.61 -1.11
C ASP A 191 14.43 3.94 -0.32
N THR A 192 14.57 4.55 0.86
CA THR A 192 13.45 4.88 1.76
C THR A 192 12.41 5.78 1.09
N MET A 193 12.84 6.89 0.47
CA MET A 193 11.91 7.83 -0.15
C MET A 193 11.15 7.21 -1.34
N PRO A 194 11.79 6.56 -2.33
CA PRO A 194 11.06 5.84 -3.38
C PRO A 194 10.13 4.75 -2.82
N GLY A 195 10.51 4.10 -1.73
CA GLY A 195 9.75 3.03 -1.12
C GLY A 195 8.43 3.45 -0.44
N GLU A 196 8.25 4.72 -0.11
CA GLU A 196 7.10 5.22 0.67
C GLU A 196 6.16 6.15 -0.11
N LEU A 197 6.57 6.57 -1.31
CA LEU A 197 5.81 7.54 -2.09
C LEU A 197 4.60 6.90 -2.78
N ALA A 198 3.40 7.43 -2.51
CA ALA A 198 2.15 6.94 -3.10
C ALA A 198 2.16 6.95 -4.64
N ASN A 199 2.78 7.97 -5.26
CA ASN A 199 2.89 8.04 -6.72
C ASN A 199 3.88 7.03 -7.32
N VAL A 200 4.79 6.47 -6.52
CA VAL A 200 5.75 5.46 -6.98
C VAL A 200 5.07 4.11 -7.18
N VAL A 201 3.91 3.86 -6.58
CA VAL A 201 3.16 2.60 -6.78
C VAL A 201 2.90 2.34 -8.27
N ALA A 202 2.28 3.30 -8.98
CA ALA A 202 2.00 3.18 -10.41
C ALA A 202 3.29 3.13 -11.25
N GLY A 203 4.31 3.91 -10.87
CA GLY A 203 5.60 3.93 -11.54
C GLY A 203 6.37 2.61 -11.41
N ARG A 204 6.29 1.93 -10.26
CA ARG A 204 6.93 0.64 -10.01
C ARG A 204 6.27 -0.47 -10.80
N VAL A 205 4.93 -0.50 -10.84
CA VAL A 205 4.17 -1.40 -11.73
C VAL A 205 4.59 -1.19 -13.18
N ALA A 206 4.58 0.05 -13.66
CA ALA A 206 4.97 0.36 -15.03
C ALA A 206 6.42 -0.04 -15.34
N ASN A 207 7.35 0.21 -14.41
CA ASN A 207 8.75 -0.14 -14.58
C ASN A 207 8.99 -1.66 -14.63
N LEU A 208 8.41 -2.41 -13.69
CA LEU A 208 8.67 -3.84 -13.56
C LEU A 208 7.96 -4.67 -14.63
N LEU A 209 6.85 -4.18 -15.17
CA LEU A 209 6.10 -4.81 -16.27
C LEU A 209 6.43 -4.24 -17.67
N ASP A 210 7.41 -3.32 -17.78
CA ASP A 210 7.76 -2.63 -19.04
C ASP A 210 6.56 -1.93 -19.71
N LEU A 211 5.70 -1.28 -18.94
CA LEU A 211 4.57 -0.50 -19.46
C LEU A 211 5.02 0.95 -19.71
N GLN A 212 4.97 1.37 -20.98
CA GLN A 212 5.61 2.60 -21.46
C GLN A 212 4.61 3.74 -21.69
N GLY A 213 3.32 3.50 -21.42
CA GLY A 213 2.31 4.54 -21.40
C GLY A 213 2.37 5.41 -20.13
N PRO A 214 1.44 6.35 -19.98
CA PRO A 214 1.35 7.18 -18.78
C PRO A 214 1.13 6.34 -17.52
N ASN A 215 1.82 6.68 -16.44
CA ASN A 215 1.52 6.16 -15.11
C ASN A 215 1.04 7.30 -14.19
N TYR A 216 -0.01 7.04 -13.41
CA TYR A 216 -0.65 8.02 -12.55
C TYR A 216 -1.18 7.37 -11.29
N SER A 217 -1.08 8.09 -10.16
CA SER A 217 -1.74 7.69 -8.92
C SER A 217 -2.80 8.72 -8.54
N THR A 218 -3.92 8.24 -8.00
CA THR A 218 -5.06 9.06 -7.61
C THR A 218 -5.50 8.74 -6.19
N ASP A 219 -5.97 9.77 -5.48
CA ASP A 219 -6.61 9.65 -4.18
C ASP A 219 -7.89 10.49 -4.22
N ALA A 220 -9.03 9.81 -4.17
CA ALA A 220 -10.36 10.41 -4.13
C ALA A 220 -11.14 9.99 -2.88
N ALA A 221 -10.45 9.46 -1.86
CA ALA A 221 -11.05 8.77 -0.73
C ALA A 221 -12.09 7.70 -1.15
N CYS A 222 -12.94 7.27 -0.21
CA CYS A 222 -14.03 6.33 -0.42
C CYS A 222 -15.32 6.98 -0.91
#